data_AF-A0A377Z9A9-F1
#
_entry.id   AF-A0A377Z9A9-F1
#
_cell.length_a   1.000
_cell.length_b   1.000
_cell.length_c   1.000
_cell.angle_alpha   90.00
_cell.angle_beta   90.00
_cell.angle_gamma   90.00
#
_symmetry.space_group_name_H-M   'P 1'
#
loop_
_entity.id
_entity.type
_entity.pdbx_description
1 polymer ?
#
loop_
_entity_poly.entity_id
_entity_poly.type
_entity_poly.pdbx_seq_one_letter_code
_entity_poly.pdbx_strand_id
1 'polypeptide(L)'
;MAVLSVTEGEDKPLKYPHMFAAASLMLLNKVDLLPYLNFDVERCLACAREVNPHIEIILVSATSGEGMEQWLTWLETQRCA
;
A
#
# COMPACT_ATOMS: atom_id res chain seq x y z
N MET A 1 -0.68 -10.31 0.83
CA MET A 1 -0.47 -8.96 0.25
C MET A 1 -1.84 -8.33 -0.01
N ALA A 2 -1.97 -7.03 0.22
CA ALA A 2 -3.16 -6.24 -0.11
C ALA A 2 -2.78 -5.10 -1.06
N VAL A 3 -3.71 -4.65 -1.90
CA VAL A 3 -3.52 -3.51 -2.80
C VAL A 3 -4.63 -2.51 -2.56
N LEU A 4 -4.25 -1.25 -2.38
CA LEU A 4 -5.15 -0.11 -2.18
C LEU A 4 -4.78 0.97 -3.19
N SER A 5 -5.74 1.46 -3.97
CA SER A 5 -5.50 2.61 -4.85
C SER A 5 -5.81 3.92 -4.12
N VAL A 6 -5.04 4.99 -4.38
CA VAL A 6 -5.31 6.33 -3.81
C VAL A 6 -6.71 6.88 -4.15
N THR A 7 -7.34 6.37 -5.20
CA THR A 7 -8.73 6.73 -5.58
C THR A 7 -9.81 6.12 -4.67
N GLU A 8 -9.46 5.19 -3.78
CA GLU A 8 -10.41 4.45 -2.95
C GLU A 8 -10.64 5.07 -1.56
N GLY A 9 -9.77 5.99 -1.14
CA GLY A 9 -9.83 6.69 0.15
C GLY A 9 -8.92 6.11 1.24
N GLU A 10 -8.52 6.97 2.17
CA GLU A 10 -7.48 6.72 3.20
C GLU A 10 -7.93 5.77 4.32
N ASP A 11 -9.24 5.61 4.51
CA ASP A 11 -9.85 4.89 5.63
C ASP A 11 -10.12 3.40 5.32
N LYS A 12 -9.73 2.94 4.14
CA LYS A 12 -9.94 1.55 3.68
C LYS A 12 -9.29 0.51 4.60
N PRO A 13 -8.08 0.70 5.16
CA PRO A 13 -7.52 -0.25 6.09
C PRO A 13 -8.42 -0.52 7.30
N LEU A 14 -9.00 0.54 7.87
CA LEU A 14 -9.91 0.46 9.02
C LEU A 14 -11.26 -0.17 8.68
N LYS A 15 -11.74 0.00 7.45
CA LYS A 15 -13.01 -0.59 6.98
C LYS A 15 -12.90 -2.09 6.70
N TYR A 16 -11.71 -2.60 6.39
CA TYR A 16 -11.48 -4.01 6.08
C TYR A 16 -10.34 -4.60 6.92
N PRO A 17 -10.40 -4.51 8.25
CA PRO A 17 -9.24 -4.73 9.12
C PRO A 17 -8.67 -6.14 8.99
N HIS A 18 -9.51 -7.16 8.79
CA HIS A 18 -9.04 -8.54 8.62
C HIS A 18 -8.15 -8.73 7.38
N MET A 19 -8.44 -8.03 6.27
CA MET A 19 -7.65 -8.13 5.04
C MET A 19 -6.24 -7.55 5.23
N PHE A 20 -6.15 -6.39 5.89
CA PHE A 20 -4.88 -5.70 6.12
C PHE A 20 -4.10 -6.32 7.29
N ALA A 21 -4.77 -6.85 8.31
CA ALA A 21 -4.14 -7.59 9.41
C ALA A 21 -3.46 -8.88 8.91
N ALA A 22 -4.03 -9.56 7.91
CA ALA A 22 -3.46 -10.77 7.33
C ALA A 22 -2.38 -10.51 6.26
N ALA A 23 -2.19 -9.27 5.84
CA ALA A 23 -1.24 -8.93 4.78
C ALA A 23 0.12 -8.54 5.35
N SER A 24 1.20 -9.19 4.87
CA SER A 24 2.58 -8.78 5.19
C SER A 24 3.01 -7.51 4.45
N LEU A 25 2.41 -7.24 3.29
CA LEU A 25 2.69 -6.08 2.43
C LEU A 25 1.39 -5.45 1.95
N MET A 26 1.32 -4.12 2.02
CA MET A 26 0.35 -3.28 1.33
C MET A 26 1.01 -2.51 0.19
N LEU A 27 0.42 -2.58 -1.00
CA LEU A 27 0.76 -1.71 -2.12
C LEU A 27 -0.21 -0.53 -2.15
N LEU A 28 0.29 0.70 -1.99
CA LEU A 28 -0.47 1.91 -2.24
C LEU A 28 -0.28 2.31 -3.71
N ASN A 29 -1.26 1.97 -4.56
CA ASN A 29 -1.18 2.09 -6.01
C ASN A 29 -1.76 3.42 -6.53
N LYS A 30 -1.39 3.77 -7.76
CA LYS A 30 -1.77 4.97 -8.51
C LYS A 30 -1.25 6.26 -7.89
N VAL A 31 -0.05 6.23 -7.29
CA VAL A 31 0.54 7.41 -6.64
C VAL A 31 0.83 8.56 -7.62
N ASP A 32 0.91 8.26 -8.91
CA ASP A 32 0.95 9.25 -10.00
C ASP A 32 -0.28 10.18 -10.01
N LEU A 33 -1.38 9.79 -9.37
CA LEU A 33 -2.60 10.59 -9.25
C LEU A 33 -2.60 11.53 -8.03
N LEU A 34 -1.66 11.41 -7.09
CA LEU A 34 -1.63 12.23 -5.87
C LEU A 34 -1.67 13.75 -6.15
N PRO A 35 -1.00 14.29 -7.19
CA PRO A 35 -1.11 15.73 -7.50
C PRO A 35 -2.52 16.20 -7.89
N TYR A 36 -3.41 15.28 -8.25
CA TYR A 36 -4.77 15.57 -8.71
C TYR A 36 -5.85 15.18 -7.70
N LEU A 37 -5.46 14.60 -6.56
CA LEU A 37 -6.37 14.09 -5.54
C LEU A 37 -6.12 14.76 -4.20
N ASN A 38 -7.19 14.99 -3.45
CA ASN A 38 -7.07 15.31 -2.03
C ASN A 38 -6.99 14.00 -1.25
N PHE A 39 -5.79 13.41 -1.24
CA PHE A 39 -5.49 12.15 -0.54
C PHE A 39 -4.31 12.36 0.41
N ASP A 40 -4.54 12.12 1.70
CA ASP A 40 -3.51 12.17 2.73
C ASP A 40 -2.81 10.81 2.84
N VAL A 41 -1.63 10.72 2.22
CA VAL A 41 -0.80 9.51 2.26
C VAL A 41 -0.46 9.13 3.70
N GLU A 42 -0.01 10.08 4.52
CA GLU A 42 0.41 9.80 5.90
C GLU A 42 -0.73 9.25 6.73
N ARG A 43 -1.94 9.79 6.57
CA ARG A 43 -3.14 9.26 7.21
C ARG A 43 -3.45 7.83 6.76
N CYS A 44 -3.34 7.53 5.47
CA CYS A 44 -3.53 6.16 4.97
C CYS A 44 -2.50 5.19 5.56
N LEU A 45 -1.22 5.58 5.65
CA LEU A 45 -0.17 4.76 6.25
C LEU A 45 -0.42 4.54 7.75
N ALA A 46 -0.88 5.58 8.46
CA ALA A 46 -1.26 5.48 9.87
C ALA A 46 -2.43 4.50 10.08
N CYS A 47 -3.49 4.60 9.28
CA CYS A 47 -4.62 3.66 9.29
C CYS A 47 -4.16 2.22 9.06
N ALA A 48 -3.25 1.99 8.11
CA ALA A 48 -2.72 0.65 7.83
C ALA A 48 -1.91 0.10 9.02
N ARG A 49 -1.08 0.93 9.65
CA ARG A 49 -0.27 0.55 10.82
C ARG A 49 -1.10 0.37 12.09
N GLU A 50 -2.22 1.06 12.22
CA GLU A 50 -3.18 0.84 13.31
C GLU A 50 -3.76 -0.58 13.25
N VAL A 51 -4.07 -1.06 12.04
CA VAL A 51 -4.58 -2.42 11.84
C VAL A 51 -3.47 -3.47 11.94
N ASN A 52 -2.29 -3.17 11.37
CA ASN A 52 -1.14 -4.07 11.37
C ASN A 52 0.16 -3.28 11.57
N PRO A 53 0.70 -3.22 12.80
CA PRO A 53 1.94 -2.49 13.08
C PRO A 53 3.18 -3.00 12.34
N HIS A 54 3.12 -4.22 11.80
CA HIS A 54 4.23 -4.86 11.10
C HIS A 54 4.07 -4.85 9.57
N ILE A 55 3.02 -4.23 9.04
CA ILE A 55 2.79 -4.20 7.60
C ILE A 55 3.87 -3.39 6.89
N GLU A 56 4.51 -4.01 5.90
CA GLU A 56 5.33 -3.27 4.95
C GLU A 56 4.43 -2.51 3.99
N ILE A 57 4.86 -1.31 3.57
CA ILE A 57 4.08 -0.50 2.64
C ILE A 57 5.01 0.01 1.54
N ILE A 58 4.62 -0.24 0.28
CA ILE A 58 5.34 0.26 -0.89
C ILE A 58 4.35 1.12 -1.69
N LEU A 59 4.79 2.34 -2.01
CA LEU A 59 4.07 3.25 -2.90
C LEU A 59 4.41 2.88 -4.34
N VAL A 60 3.38 2.66 -5.17
CA VAL A 60 3.57 2.25 -6.56
C VAL A 60 2.67 3.00 -7.52
N SER A 61 3.12 3.12 -8.76
CA SER A 61 2.26 3.39 -9.90
C SER A 61 2.50 2.31 -10.94
N ALA A 62 1.48 1.47 -11.16
CA ALA A 62 1.48 0.54 -12.28
C ALA A 62 1.48 1.24 -13.66
N THR A 63 1.18 2.54 -13.70
CA THR A 63 1.16 3.34 -14.94
C THR A 63 2.50 3.98 -15.24
N SER A 64 3.15 4.62 -14.26
CA SER A 64 4.47 5.26 -14.46
C SER A 64 5.64 4.31 -14.24
N GLY A 65 5.42 3.19 -13.54
CA GLY A 65 6.46 2.26 -13.12
C GLY A 65 7.11 2.61 -11.77
N GLU A 66 6.73 3.73 -11.16
CA GLU A 66 7.22 4.14 -9.84
C GLU A 66 7.01 3.02 -8.80
N GLY A 67 8.04 2.74 -8.01
CA GLY A 67 8.01 1.73 -6.94
C GLY A 67 7.91 0.27 -7.38
N MET A 68 7.78 -0.01 -8.68
CA MET A 68 7.63 -1.38 -9.19
C MET A 68 8.89 -2.22 -9.00
N GLU A 69 10.08 -1.63 -9.15
CA GLU A 69 11.36 -2.33 -8.87
C GLU A 69 11.43 -2.77 -7.40
N GLN A 70 11.09 -1.88 -6.47
CA GLN A 70 11.07 -2.19 -5.04
C GLN A 70 10.09 -3.33 -4.72
N TRP A 71 8.91 -3.32 -5.35
CA TRP A 71 7.93 -4.40 -5.20
C TRP A 71 8.46 -5.73 -5.75
N LEU A 72 9.11 -5.72 -6.92
CA LEU A 72 9.70 -6.93 -7.50
C LEU A 72 10.83 -7.50 -6.62
N THR A 73 11.71 -6.65 -6.10
CA THR A 73 12.75 -7.06 -5.15
C THR A 73 12.16 -7.65 -3.86
N TRP A 74 11.07 -7.07 -3.36
CA TRP A 74 10.35 -7.63 -2.21
C TRP A 74 9.84 -9.05 -2.53
N LEU A 75 9.22 -9.25 -3.69
CA LEU A 75 8.74 -10.58 -4.12
C LEU A 75 9.87 -11.61 -4.23
N GLU A 76 11.02 -11.21 -4.78
CA GLU A 76 12.20 -12.08 -4.88
C GLU A 76 12.70 -12.50 -3.49
N THR A 77 12.73 -11.55 -2.54
CA THR A 77 13.12 -11.83 -1.14
C THR A 77 12.18 -12.83 -0.48
N GLN A 78 10.87 -12.72 -0.70
CA GLN A 78 9.89 -13.65 -0.12
C GLN A 78 9.93 -15.05 -0.75
N ARG A 79 10.41 -15.19 -2.00
CA ARG A 79 10.56 -16.51 -2.64
C ARG A 79 11.75 -17.30 -2.13
N CYS A 80 12.73 -16.63 -1.53
CA CYS A 80 13.93 -17.24 -0.97
C CYS A 80 13.83 -17.52 0.54
N ALA A 81 12.71 -17.15 1.18
CA ALA A 81 12.39 -17.42 2.58
C ALA A 81 11.57 -18.71 2.75
#